data_AF-Q2YZY8-F1
#
_entry.id   AF-Q2YZY8-F1
#
_cell.length_a   1.000
_cell.length_b   1.000
_cell.length_c   1.000
_cell.angle_alpha   90.00
_cell.angle_beta   90.00
_cell.angle_gamma   90.00
#
_symmetry.space_group_name_H-M   'P 1'
#
loop_
_entity.id
_entity.type
_entity.pdbx_description
1 polymer ?
#
loop_
_entity_poly.entity_id
_entity_poly.type
_entity_poly.pdbx_seq_one_letter_code
_entity_poly.pdbx_strand_id
1 'polypeptide(L)'
;MLILSTPEYQDTLGEYIAWKKSRGLDVELDVRAAGQGAEAVKKRIQEKFARGGLAYIILVGDIDDVPSLMLPDRGSGRGYPSDPSYTLLDGDDLIGDALISRLSANTPAELEIQVNKIIKYEKGDFENLDWIRRAVVASMDGFDGVDHAAKLEKNLKARPDLFDDVIKIMESDSDVTRKIREAIETKGVNFIAHHGHGSTTAFASLPFSREDAARLKNYETGFPIIHGAACSTGSFWIEDGDCLAEAFMKAGTVDQPAGAIAFLGGDTSMDPGACIAAQKNVFMTFYFDESVKTIGELFYKGTLAAMKNLSKDRAERLFRRWHLFGDCSTLLWRKIPNAGRKSS
;
A
#
# COMPACT_ATOMS: atom_id res chain seq x y z
N MET A 1 -5.58 -16.27 -7.37
CA MET A 1 -5.60 -15.43 -6.16
C MET A 1 -6.06 -16.28 -4.99
N LEU A 2 -5.36 -16.21 -3.86
CA LEU A 2 -5.76 -16.83 -2.60
C LEU A 2 -6.10 -15.73 -1.59
N ILE A 3 -7.31 -15.77 -1.03
CA ILE A 3 -7.76 -14.90 0.04
C ILE A 3 -7.76 -15.72 1.33
N LEU A 4 -7.10 -15.21 2.37
CA LEU A 4 -7.03 -15.81 3.70
C LEU A 4 -7.70 -14.88 4.69
N SER A 5 -8.70 -15.38 5.39
CA SER A 5 -9.52 -14.59 6.32
C SER A 5 -10.04 -15.46 7.48
N THR A 6 -11.00 -14.93 8.22
CA THR A 6 -11.76 -15.62 9.26
C THR A 6 -13.25 -15.68 8.87
N PRO A 7 -14.07 -16.51 9.53
CA PRO A 7 -15.49 -16.59 9.22
C PRO A 7 -16.25 -15.27 9.41
N GLU A 8 -15.76 -14.38 10.28
CA GLU A 8 -16.36 -13.08 10.58
C GLU A 8 -16.48 -12.17 9.35
N TYR A 9 -15.48 -12.20 8.48
CA TYR A 9 -15.41 -11.35 7.28
C TYR A 9 -15.98 -12.02 6.02
N GLN A 10 -16.38 -13.29 6.09
CA GLN A 10 -16.71 -14.11 4.92
C GLN A 10 -17.83 -13.48 4.08
N ASP A 11 -18.87 -12.96 4.72
CA ASP A 11 -20.05 -12.42 4.04
C ASP A 11 -19.73 -11.08 3.33
N THR A 12 -18.88 -10.24 3.93
CA THR A 12 -18.42 -8.98 3.34
C THR A 12 -17.55 -9.19 2.09
N LEU A 13 -16.92 -10.35 1.94
CA LEU A 13 -16.04 -10.65 0.79
C LEU A 13 -16.80 -11.04 -0.48
N GLY A 14 -18.12 -11.21 -0.43
CA GLY A 14 -18.92 -11.66 -1.58
C GLY A 14 -18.75 -10.78 -2.82
N GLU A 15 -18.95 -9.48 -2.69
CA GLU A 15 -18.82 -8.53 -3.80
C GLU A 15 -17.38 -8.39 -4.30
N TYR A 16 -16.42 -8.38 -3.36
CA TYR A 16 -14.99 -8.35 -3.70
C TYR A 16 -14.58 -9.54 -4.57
N ILE A 17 -14.96 -10.76 -4.16
CA ILE A 17 -14.66 -11.99 -4.89
C ILE A 17 -15.35 -11.98 -6.26
N ALA A 18 -16.62 -11.57 -6.32
CA ALA A 18 -17.37 -11.48 -7.57
C ALA A 18 -16.71 -10.50 -8.55
N TRP A 19 -16.28 -9.34 -8.06
CA TRP A 19 -15.55 -8.36 -8.84
C TRP A 19 -14.20 -8.91 -9.34
N LYS A 20 -13.37 -9.52 -8.48
CA LYS A 20 -12.09 -10.09 -8.93
C LYS A 20 -12.26 -11.20 -9.97
N LYS A 21 -13.29 -12.05 -9.82
CA LYS A 21 -13.65 -13.05 -10.83
C LYS A 21 -14.12 -12.43 -12.14
N SER A 22 -14.90 -11.34 -12.11
CA SER A 22 -15.34 -10.66 -13.35
C SER A 22 -14.18 -10.06 -14.14
N ARG A 23 -13.07 -9.72 -13.46
CA ARG A 23 -11.81 -9.32 -14.09
C ARG A 23 -10.93 -10.47 -14.58
N GLY A 24 -11.42 -11.71 -14.50
CA GLY A 24 -10.71 -12.89 -14.98
C GLY A 24 -9.72 -13.51 -13.98
N LEU A 25 -9.77 -13.14 -12.70
CA LEU A 25 -8.97 -13.80 -11.68
C LEU A 25 -9.67 -15.06 -11.17
N ASP A 26 -8.95 -16.19 -11.12
CA ASP A 26 -9.39 -17.34 -10.33
C ASP A 26 -9.16 -17.03 -8.83
N VAL A 27 -10.22 -17.14 -8.03
CA VAL A 27 -10.23 -16.70 -6.62
C VAL A 27 -10.65 -17.85 -5.73
N GLU A 28 -9.78 -18.17 -4.78
CA GLU A 28 -9.98 -19.17 -3.72
C GLU A 28 -10.00 -18.47 -2.37
N LEU A 29 -11.03 -18.72 -1.55
CA LEU A 29 -11.17 -18.19 -0.20
C LEU A 29 -10.91 -19.31 0.81
N ASP A 30 -10.05 -19.04 1.80
CA ASP A 30 -9.85 -19.88 2.97
C ASP A 30 -10.09 -19.05 4.24
N VAL A 31 -11.09 -19.47 5.03
CA VAL A 31 -11.48 -18.80 6.29
C VAL A 31 -11.09 -19.59 7.54
N ARG A 32 -10.23 -20.61 7.39
CA ARG A 32 -9.90 -21.55 8.49
C ARG A 32 -8.45 -21.48 8.90
N ALA A 33 -7.53 -21.32 7.93
CA ALA A 33 -6.10 -21.34 8.20
C ALA A 33 -5.67 -20.26 9.21
N ALA A 34 -6.29 -19.07 9.14
CA ALA A 34 -5.98 -17.95 10.03
C ALA A 34 -6.20 -18.29 11.52
N GLY A 35 -7.35 -18.88 11.86
CA GLY A 35 -7.68 -19.31 13.22
C GLY A 35 -6.81 -20.46 13.76
N GLN A 36 -5.93 -21.04 12.93
CA GLN A 36 -4.97 -22.07 13.30
C GLN A 36 -3.54 -21.51 13.49
N GLY A 37 -3.34 -20.21 13.31
CA GLY A 37 -2.07 -19.52 13.53
C GLY A 37 -1.24 -19.27 12.27
N ALA A 38 -0.19 -18.46 12.41
CA ALA A 38 0.66 -17.99 11.31
C ALA A 38 1.29 -19.13 10.49
N GLU A 39 1.67 -20.24 11.13
CA GLU A 39 2.26 -21.39 10.43
C GLU A 39 1.23 -22.13 9.57
N ALA A 40 -0.03 -22.21 10.01
CA ALA A 40 -1.11 -22.77 9.20
C ALA A 40 -1.40 -21.88 7.98
N VAL A 41 -1.37 -20.56 8.15
CA VAL A 41 -1.43 -19.59 7.03
C VAL A 41 -0.30 -19.84 6.04
N LYS A 42 0.96 -19.94 6.51
CA LYS A 42 2.12 -20.22 5.64
C LYS A 42 1.97 -21.54 4.88
N LYS A 43 1.60 -22.60 5.59
CA LYS A 43 1.39 -23.93 5.00
C LYS A 43 0.32 -23.88 3.92
N ARG A 44 -0.80 -23.20 4.19
CA ARG A 44 -1.91 -23.09 3.23
C ARG A 44 -1.50 -22.37 1.94
N ILE A 45 -0.67 -21.34 2.06
CA ILE A 45 -0.09 -20.63 0.92
C ILE A 45 0.85 -21.57 0.14
N GLN A 46 1.72 -22.32 0.83
CA GLN A 46 2.62 -23.30 0.20
C GLN A 46 1.85 -24.37 -0.58
N GLU A 47 0.74 -24.89 -0.03
CA GLU A 47 -0.14 -25.85 -0.71
C GLU A 47 -0.81 -25.25 -1.95
N LYS A 48 -1.21 -23.97 -1.92
CA LYS A 48 -1.72 -23.30 -3.12
C LYS A 48 -0.62 -23.10 -4.16
N PHE A 49 0.57 -22.69 -3.75
CA PHE A 49 1.72 -22.51 -4.64
C PHE A 49 2.11 -23.80 -5.35
N ALA A 50 2.19 -24.92 -4.62
CA ALA A 50 2.52 -26.23 -5.17
C ALA A 50 1.50 -26.73 -6.23
N ARG A 51 0.25 -26.25 -6.19
CA ARG A 51 -0.78 -26.53 -7.22
C ARG A 51 -0.65 -25.63 -8.45
N GLY A 52 0.18 -24.59 -8.41
CA GLY A 52 0.38 -23.61 -9.49
C GLY A 52 -0.64 -22.47 -9.52
N GLY A 53 -0.33 -21.42 -10.28
CA GLY A 53 -1.24 -20.29 -10.54
C GLY A 53 -1.41 -19.30 -9.39
N LEU A 54 -0.57 -19.38 -8.35
CA LEU A 54 -0.56 -18.38 -7.27
C LEU A 54 0.18 -17.13 -7.72
N ALA A 55 -0.56 -16.03 -7.94
CA ALA A 55 0.01 -14.71 -8.24
C ALA A 55 -0.23 -13.67 -7.13
N TYR A 56 -1.37 -13.78 -6.43
CA TYR A 56 -1.81 -12.83 -5.41
C TYR A 56 -2.28 -13.57 -4.16
N ILE A 57 -1.80 -13.09 -3.01
CA ILE A 57 -2.23 -13.46 -1.66
C ILE A 57 -2.85 -12.23 -1.03
N ILE A 58 -4.10 -12.33 -0.56
CA ILE A 58 -4.79 -11.24 0.14
C ILE A 58 -5.10 -11.72 1.55
N LEU A 59 -4.51 -11.09 2.55
CA LEU A 59 -4.84 -11.30 3.95
C LEU A 59 -5.98 -10.36 4.33
N VAL A 60 -7.03 -10.86 4.98
CA VAL A 60 -8.23 -10.07 5.29
C VAL A 60 -8.58 -10.21 6.77
N GLY A 61 -8.37 -9.12 7.50
CA GLY A 61 -8.44 -9.03 8.95
C GLY A 61 -7.17 -8.37 9.52
N ASP A 62 -7.26 -7.84 10.73
CA ASP A 62 -6.11 -7.36 11.49
C ASP A 62 -5.20 -8.54 11.91
N ILE A 63 -4.08 -8.28 12.56
CA ILE A 63 -3.13 -9.33 12.99
C ILE A 63 -3.75 -10.30 14.00
N ASP A 64 -4.70 -9.84 14.81
CA ASP A 64 -5.39 -10.69 15.79
C ASP A 64 -6.33 -11.70 15.10
N ASP A 65 -6.84 -11.37 13.92
CA ASP A 65 -7.71 -12.24 13.11
C ASP A 65 -6.91 -13.11 12.13
N VAL A 66 -6.01 -12.47 11.38
CA VAL A 66 -5.14 -13.11 10.40
C VAL A 66 -3.69 -12.86 10.81
N PRO A 67 -3.09 -13.78 11.58
CA PRO A 67 -1.77 -13.59 12.14
C PRO A 67 -0.71 -13.48 11.04
N SER A 68 0.33 -12.71 11.34
CA SER A 68 1.53 -12.60 10.53
C SER A 68 2.63 -13.53 11.06
N LEU A 69 3.59 -13.90 10.20
CA LEU A 69 4.85 -14.49 10.67
C LEU A 69 5.58 -13.49 11.58
N MET A 70 6.01 -13.96 12.75
CA MET A 70 6.78 -13.16 13.70
C MET A 70 8.26 -13.46 13.56
N LEU A 71 9.04 -12.44 13.20
CA LEU A 71 10.49 -12.56 13.01
C LEU A 71 11.26 -11.88 14.15
N PRO A 72 12.46 -12.37 14.50
CA PRO A 72 13.25 -11.79 15.57
C PRO A 72 13.77 -10.40 15.19
N ASP A 73 13.59 -9.41 16.06
CA ASP A 73 14.28 -8.11 15.95
C ASP A 73 15.50 -8.08 16.87
N ARG A 74 16.69 -8.01 16.26
CA ARG A 74 17.95 -7.95 17.02
C ARG A 74 18.13 -6.61 17.75
N GLY A 75 17.37 -5.57 17.40
CA GLY A 75 17.49 -4.23 17.96
C GLY A 75 16.56 -3.95 19.16
N SER A 76 15.32 -4.46 19.15
CA SER A 76 14.31 -4.14 20.18
C SER A 76 14.04 -5.27 21.17
N GLY A 77 14.47 -6.51 20.88
CA GLY A 77 14.19 -7.69 21.71
C GLY A 77 12.75 -8.21 21.62
N ARG A 78 11.84 -7.47 20.98
CA ARG A 78 10.50 -7.91 20.58
C ARG A 78 10.56 -8.38 19.12
N GLY A 79 9.80 -9.40 18.74
CA GLY A 79 9.68 -9.76 17.32
C GLY A 79 9.00 -8.65 16.50
N TYR A 80 8.89 -8.85 15.19
CA TYR A 80 8.11 -7.98 14.31
C TYR A 80 7.30 -8.80 13.29
N PRO A 81 6.08 -8.39 12.92
CA PRO A 81 5.31 -9.06 11.88
C PRO A 81 5.96 -8.88 10.51
N SER A 82 5.84 -9.91 9.67
CA SER A 82 6.30 -9.91 8.29
C SER A 82 5.35 -10.70 7.37
N ASP A 83 4.31 -10.04 6.87
CA ASP A 83 3.48 -10.63 5.81
C ASP A 83 4.31 -10.95 4.54
N PRO A 84 5.26 -10.10 4.08
CA PRO A 84 6.10 -10.43 2.92
C PRO A 84 6.81 -11.78 3.03
N SER A 85 7.14 -12.23 4.25
CA SER A 85 7.78 -13.53 4.47
C SER A 85 6.88 -14.73 4.15
N TYR A 86 5.56 -14.54 4.06
CA TYR A 86 4.67 -15.57 3.52
C TYR A 86 4.96 -15.90 2.05
N THR A 87 5.55 -14.97 1.30
CA THR A 87 5.78 -15.11 -0.14
C THR A 87 7.07 -15.84 -0.52
N LEU A 88 7.96 -16.11 0.45
CA LEU A 88 9.19 -16.89 0.23
C LEU A 88 8.83 -18.39 0.18
N LEU A 89 8.47 -18.91 -0.99
CA LEU A 89 7.82 -20.21 -1.17
C LEU A 89 8.72 -21.20 -1.91
N ASP A 90 9.68 -20.72 -2.70
CA ASP A 90 10.74 -21.50 -3.33
C ASP A 90 12.08 -20.75 -3.29
N GLY A 91 13.17 -21.51 -3.35
CA GLY A 91 14.53 -20.96 -3.25
C GLY A 91 14.98 -20.56 -1.83
N ASP A 92 16.29 -20.35 -1.69
CA ASP A 92 16.93 -19.78 -0.48
C ASP A 92 17.37 -18.35 -0.78
N ASP A 93 16.40 -17.51 -1.13
CA ASP A 93 16.63 -16.10 -1.41
C ASP A 93 15.53 -15.20 -0.79
N LEU A 94 15.60 -13.91 -1.12
CA LEU A 94 14.70 -12.88 -0.60
C LEU A 94 13.82 -12.32 -1.73
N ILE A 95 13.35 -13.21 -2.60
CA ILE A 95 12.45 -12.90 -3.70
C ILE A 95 11.12 -13.59 -3.40
N GLY A 96 10.07 -12.80 -3.16
CA GLY A 96 8.72 -13.33 -3.05
C GLY A 96 8.21 -13.93 -4.36
N ASP A 97 7.67 -15.14 -4.30
CA ASP A 97 7.12 -15.89 -5.43
C ASP A 97 5.68 -15.48 -5.80
N ALA A 98 5.05 -14.66 -4.96
CA ALA A 98 3.73 -14.10 -5.16
C ALA A 98 3.66 -12.69 -4.57
N LEU A 99 2.70 -11.89 -5.04
CA LEU A 99 2.40 -10.60 -4.46
C LEU A 99 1.48 -10.79 -3.24
N ILE A 100 1.74 -10.04 -2.17
CA ILE A 100 0.94 -10.08 -0.95
C ILE A 100 0.52 -8.68 -0.51
N SER A 101 -0.68 -8.58 0.03
CA SER A 101 -1.17 -7.39 0.74
C SER A 101 -2.18 -7.77 1.81
N ARG A 102 -2.51 -6.79 2.66
CA ARG A 102 -3.47 -6.92 3.76
C ARG A 102 -4.61 -5.91 3.64
N LEU A 103 -5.84 -6.39 3.71
CA LEU A 103 -7.04 -5.60 4.02
C LEU A 103 -7.25 -5.69 5.54
N SER A 104 -6.57 -4.83 6.29
CA SER A 104 -6.65 -4.84 7.76
C SER A 104 -7.98 -4.24 8.20
N ALA A 105 -8.72 -4.96 9.04
CA ALA A 105 -10.02 -4.57 9.55
C ALA A 105 -10.22 -5.25 10.90
N ASN A 106 -10.92 -4.57 11.82
CA ASN A 106 -11.35 -5.08 13.11
C ASN A 106 -12.86 -5.32 13.15
N THR A 107 -13.58 -4.95 12.09
CA THR A 107 -15.03 -5.18 11.94
C THR A 107 -15.42 -5.42 10.48
N PRO A 108 -16.55 -6.12 10.21
CA PRO A 108 -17.07 -6.25 8.85
C PRO A 108 -17.30 -4.91 8.14
N ALA A 109 -17.70 -3.86 8.86
CA ALA A 109 -17.93 -2.53 8.29
C ALA A 109 -16.64 -1.86 7.80
N GLU A 110 -15.53 -2.02 8.55
CA GLU A 110 -14.20 -1.53 8.13
C GLU A 110 -13.68 -2.25 6.89
N LEU A 111 -13.96 -3.55 6.78
CA LEU A 111 -13.64 -4.29 5.57
C LEU A 111 -14.52 -3.82 4.39
N GLU A 112 -15.82 -3.60 4.62
CA GLU A 112 -16.75 -3.16 3.59
C GLU A 112 -16.36 -1.79 3.02
N ILE A 113 -15.89 -0.85 3.87
CA ILE A 113 -15.30 0.42 3.45
C ILE A 113 -14.16 0.18 2.44
N GLN A 114 -13.24 -0.72 2.74
CA GLN A 114 -12.11 -1.03 1.86
C GLN A 114 -12.55 -1.71 0.56
N VAL A 115 -13.49 -2.66 0.63
CA VAL A 115 -14.05 -3.34 -0.54
C VAL A 115 -14.74 -2.34 -1.48
N ASN A 116 -15.60 -1.47 -0.96
CA ASN A 116 -16.30 -0.47 -1.75
C ASN A 116 -15.33 0.53 -2.39
N LYS A 117 -14.28 0.92 -1.65
CA LYS A 117 -13.20 1.76 -2.17
C LYS A 117 -12.47 1.10 -3.35
N ILE A 118 -12.12 -0.18 -3.23
CA ILE A 118 -11.46 -0.94 -4.30
C ILE A 118 -12.37 -1.04 -5.52
N ILE A 119 -13.64 -1.42 -5.33
CA ILE A 119 -14.57 -1.58 -6.44
C ILE A 119 -14.82 -0.25 -7.16
N LYS A 120 -15.03 0.85 -6.42
CA LYS A 120 -15.19 2.20 -6.98
C LYS A 120 -13.96 2.61 -7.80
N TYR A 121 -12.77 2.44 -7.21
CA TYR A 121 -11.50 2.74 -7.88
C TYR A 121 -11.33 1.96 -9.18
N GLU A 122 -11.53 0.64 -9.12
CA GLU A 122 -11.28 -0.23 -10.27
C GLU A 122 -12.34 -0.14 -11.37
N LYS A 123 -13.58 0.23 -11.02
CA LYS A 123 -14.63 0.57 -11.99
C LYS A 123 -14.44 1.96 -12.59
N GLY A 124 -13.67 2.83 -11.96
CA GLY A 124 -13.53 4.21 -12.40
C GLY A 124 -14.78 5.05 -12.14
N ASP A 125 -15.54 4.70 -11.10
CA ASP A 125 -16.82 5.32 -10.79
C ASP A 125 -16.61 6.65 -10.05
N PHE A 126 -16.11 7.66 -10.78
CA PHE A 126 -15.91 9.03 -10.32
C PHE A 126 -16.44 10.00 -11.37
N GLU A 127 -17.02 11.12 -10.94
CA GLU A 127 -17.47 12.17 -11.85
C GLU A 127 -16.29 12.86 -12.56
N ASN A 128 -15.16 12.99 -11.87
CA ASN A 128 -13.93 13.62 -12.37
C ASN A 128 -12.73 12.70 -12.14
N LEU A 129 -11.86 12.58 -13.15
CA LEU A 129 -10.68 11.71 -13.17
C LEU A 129 -9.35 12.48 -13.24
N ASP A 130 -9.37 13.80 -13.13
CA ASP A 130 -8.17 14.66 -13.21
C ASP A 130 -7.17 14.35 -12.09
N TRP A 131 -7.66 13.84 -10.95
CA TRP A 131 -6.82 13.43 -9.82
C TRP A 131 -5.75 12.41 -10.22
N ILE A 132 -5.99 11.58 -11.26
CA ILE A 132 -5.01 10.60 -11.79
C ILE A 132 -3.73 11.28 -12.28
N ARG A 133 -3.85 12.53 -12.74
CA ARG A 133 -2.76 13.31 -13.34
C ARG A 133 -2.10 14.26 -12.34
N ARG A 134 -2.34 14.07 -11.04
CA ARG A 134 -1.73 14.86 -9.96
C ARG A 134 -0.96 13.96 -9.01
N ALA A 135 0.15 14.47 -8.51
CA ALA A 135 1.01 13.76 -7.56
C ALA A 135 1.45 14.67 -6.41
N VAL A 136 1.72 14.07 -5.25
CA VAL A 136 2.37 14.75 -4.12
C VAL A 136 3.74 14.16 -3.86
N VAL A 137 4.73 15.03 -3.69
CA VAL A 137 6.02 14.69 -3.09
C VAL A 137 6.09 15.38 -1.73
N ALA A 138 6.00 14.60 -0.66
CA ALA A 138 5.87 15.10 0.71
C ALA A 138 7.09 14.69 1.54
N SER A 139 7.88 15.62 2.05
CA SER A 139 9.23 15.28 2.52
C SER A 139 9.74 16.07 3.72
N MET A 140 10.63 15.45 4.50
CA MET A 140 11.56 16.18 5.36
C MET A 140 12.71 16.81 4.57
N ASP A 141 13.51 17.68 5.19
CA ASP A 141 14.76 18.14 4.62
C ASP A 141 15.78 16.98 4.63
N GLY A 142 16.50 16.80 3.51
CA GLY A 142 17.24 15.56 3.23
C GLY A 142 18.24 15.14 4.32
N PHE A 143 18.21 13.87 4.72
CA PHE A 143 19.09 13.32 5.78
C PHE A 143 20.56 13.16 5.38
N ASP A 144 20.84 13.11 4.07
CA ASP A 144 22.16 12.88 3.48
C ASP A 144 22.68 14.11 2.73
N GLY A 145 22.08 15.29 2.96
CA GLY A 145 22.40 16.53 2.25
C GLY A 145 21.89 16.58 0.81
N VAL A 146 21.07 15.61 0.39
CA VAL A 146 20.44 15.57 -0.94
C VAL A 146 18.95 15.89 -0.82
N ASP A 147 18.48 16.88 -1.61
CA ASP A 147 17.05 17.13 -1.78
C ASP A 147 16.43 16.08 -2.72
N HIS A 148 16.13 14.90 -2.16
CA HIS A 148 15.47 13.82 -2.89
C HIS A 148 14.05 14.20 -3.34
N ALA A 149 13.37 15.09 -2.61
CA ALA A 149 12.05 15.58 -2.97
C ALA A 149 12.09 16.41 -4.26
N ALA A 150 13.01 17.37 -4.38
CA ALA A 150 13.21 18.14 -5.61
C ALA A 150 13.61 17.25 -6.80
N LYS A 151 14.43 16.22 -6.56
CA LYS A 151 14.77 15.26 -7.62
C LYS A 151 13.52 14.52 -8.10
N LEU A 152 12.71 13.97 -7.21
CA LEU A 152 11.48 13.28 -7.59
C LEU A 152 10.51 14.23 -8.30
N GLU A 153 10.25 15.40 -7.72
CA GLU A 153 9.40 16.44 -8.30
C GLU A 153 9.82 16.78 -9.74
N LYS A 154 11.12 17.05 -9.96
CA LYS A 154 11.66 17.36 -11.29
C LYS A 154 11.42 16.24 -12.29
N ASN A 155 11.58 14.97 -11.89
CA ASN A 155 11.37 13.83 -12.78
C ASN A 155 9.90 13.64 -13.15
N LEU A 156 8.98 13.88 -12.20
CA LEU A 156 7.55 13.83 -12.46
C LEU A 156 7.12 14.98 -13.38
N LYS A 157 7.60 16.21 -13.14
CA LYS A 157 7.34 17.39 -14.00
C LYS A 157 7.91 17.24 -15.41
N ALA A 158 8.93 16.40 -15.61
CA ALA A 158 9.45 16.07 -16.94
C ALA A 158 8.51 15.16 -17.76
N ARG A 159 7.36 14.74 -17.20
CA ARG A 159 6.34 13.91 -17.85
C ARG A 159 4.98 14.61 -17.89
N PRO A 160 4.86 15.75 -18.62
CA PRO A 160 3.60 16.47 -18.75
C PRO A 160 2.52 15.65 -19.49
N ASP A 161 2.90 14.58 -20.20
CA ASP A 161 1.97 13.62 -20.78
C ASP A 161 1.22 12.80 -19.71
N LEU A 162 1.73 12.74 -18.48
CA LEU A 162 1.15 11.99 -17.36
C LEU A 162 0.70 12.88 -16.20
N PHE A 163 1.38 14.01 -15.98
CA PHE A 163 1.11 14.89 -14.85
C PHE A 163 0.79 16.31 -15.27
N ASP A 164 -0.33 16.82 -14.77
CA ASP A 164 -0.71 18.22 -14.90
C ASP A 164 -0.20 19.05 -13.72
N ASP A 165 -0.13 18.45 -12.53
CA ASP A 165 0.39 19.09 -11.32
C ASP A 165 1.22 18.12 -10.47
N VAL A 166 2.31 18.62 -9.91
CA VAL A 166 3.15 17.91 -8.94
C VAL A 166 3.34 18.83 -7.74
N ILE A 167 2.65 18.50 -6.65
CA ILE A 167 2.59 19.29 -5.43
C ILE A 167 3.74 18.87 -4.53
N LYS A 168 4.66 19.80 -4.25
CA LYS A 168 5.71 19.61 -3.25
C LYS A 168 5.25 20.15 -1.90
N ILE A 169 5.34 19.33 -0.85
CA ILE A 169 5.04 19.71 0.54
C ILE A 169 6.26 19.33 1.38
N MET A 170 6.85 20.32 2.07
CA MET A 170 8.06 20.11 2.89
C MET A 170 7.74 20.26 4.38
N GLU A 171 8.53 19.66 5.26
CA GLU A 171 8.38 19.84 6.72
C GLU A 171 8.57 21.30 7.16
N SER A 172 9.36 22.08 6.41
CA SER A 172 9.59 23.50 6.63
C SER A 172 8.41 24.40 6.26
N ASP A 173 7.39 23.85 5.60
CA ASP A 173 6.22 24.61 5.17
C ASP A 173 5.35 25.02 6.36
N SER A 174 4.68 26.17 6.25
CA SER A 174 3.54 26.46 7.12
C SER A 174 2.32 25.58 6.76
N ASP A 175 1.54 25.25 7.79
CA ASP A 175 0.28 24.49 7.69
C ASP A 175 0.37 23.17 6.91
N VAL A 176 1.42 22.38 7.11
CA VAL A 176 1.65 21.09 6.42
C VAL A 176 0.41 20.19 6.42
N THR A 177 -0.24 20.01 7.57
CA THR A 177 -1.43 19.17 7.71
C THR A 177 -2.56 19.63 6.79
N ARG A 178 -2.83 20.95 6.75
CA ARG A 178 -3.84 21.54 5.88
C ARG A 178 -3.49 21.33 4.41
N LYS A 179 -2.22 21.52 4.02
CA LYS A 179 -1.76 21.29 2.64
C LYS A 179 -1.95 19.84 2.19
N ILE A 180 -1.66 18.88 3.07
CA ILE A 180 -1.89 17.45 2.78
C ILE A 180 -3.39 17.17 2.62
N ARG A 181 -4.24 17.70 3.52
CA ARG A 181 -5.70 17.58 3.41
C ARG A 181 -6.23 18.19 2.12
N GLU A 182 -5.82 19.40 1.78
CA GLU A 182 -6.22 20.06 0.53
C GLU A 182 -5.77 19.28 -0.72
N ALA A 183 -4.57 18.71 -0.70
CA ALA A 183 -4.09 17.87 -1.79
C ALA A 183 -4.97 16.62 -1.97
N ILE A 184 -5.37 15.96 -0.88
CA ILE A 184 -6.17 14.74 -0.93
C ILE A 184 -7.65 15.03 -1.20
N GLU A 185 -8.27 15.91 -0.42
CA GLU A 185 -9.73 16.09 -0.38
C GLU A 185 -10.23 17.03 -1.46
N THR A 186 -9.48 18.09 -1.75
CA THR A 186 -9.94 19.14 -2.67
C THR A 186 -9.34 18.99 -4.06
N LYS A 187 -8.02 18.83 -4.15
CA LYS A 187 -7.36 18.66 -5.44
C LYS A 187 -7.53 17.24 -5.98
N GLY A 188 -7.48 16.23 -5.12
CA GLY A 188 -7.38 14.84 -5.54
C GLY A 188 -6.04 14.53 -6.18
N VAL A 189 -5.40 13.44 -5.77
CA VAL A 189 -4.08 13.04 -6.29
C VAL A 189 -3.99 11.52 -6.45
N ASN A 190 -3.25 11.08 -7.45
CA ASN A 190 -3.09 9.67 -7.77
C ASN A 190 -2.12 8.97 -6.83
N PHE A 191 -1.06 9.66 -6.43
CA PHE A 191 -0.13 9.13 -5.44
C PHE A 191 0.49 10.20 -4.56
N ILE A 192 0.96 9.74 -3.41
CA ILE A 192 1.73 10.50 -2.43
C ILE A 192 3.02 9.73 -2.16
N ALA A 193 4.14 10.33 -2.56
CA ALA A 193 5.47 9.84 -2.21
C ALA A 193 5.93 10.58 -0.96
N HIS A 194 5.84 9.93 0.20
CA HIS A 194 6.36 10.48 1.45
C HIS A 194 7.74 9.91 1.76
N HIS A 195 8.72 10.74 2.12
CA HIS A 195 9.94 10.27 2.78
C HIS A 195 10.32 11.19 3.94
N GLY A 196 10.61 10.58 5.09
CA GLY A 196 10.93 11.32 6.30
C GLY A 196 10.77 10.48 7.56
N HIS A 197 10.69 11.15 8.71
CA HIS A 197 10.39 10.46 9.96
C HIS A 197 8.92 10.01 9.99
N GLY A 198 8.73 8.80 10.50
CA GLY A 198 7.42 8.23 10.75
C GLY A 198 7.34 7.76 12.20
N SER A 199 6.12 7.71 12.69
CA SER A 199 5.75 6.95 13.88
C SER A 199 4.67 5.94 13.48
N THR A 200 4.32 5.08 14.43
CA THR A 200 3.16 4.20 14.33
C THR A 200 1.90 4.93 13.86
N THR A 201 1.71 6.18 14.26
CA THR A 201 0.44 6.90 14.10
C THR A 201 0.55 8.19 13.28
N ALA A 202 1.70 8.50 12.67
CA ALA A 202 1.87 9.74 11.90
C ALA A 202 3.02 9.69 10.90
N PHE A 203 2.92 10.52 9.86
CA PHE A 203 4.10 11.05 9.19
C PHE A 203 4.75 12.07 10.13
N ALA A 204 5.68 11.65 10.99
CA ALA A 204 6.19 12.49 12.07
C ALA A 204 6.88 13.78 11.58
N SER A 205 7.58 13.74 10.43
CA SER A 205 8.14 14.95 9.80
C SER A 205 7.08 15.85 9.15
N LEU A 206 5.90 15.32 8.85
CA LEU A 206 4.80 16.05 8.22
C LEU A 206 3.56 15.87 9.08
N PRO A 207 3.34 16.70 10.12
CA PRO A 207 2.47 16.40 11.27
C PRO A 207 1.01 16.09 10.87
N PHE A 208 0.80 14.88 10.37
CA PHE A 208 -0.42 14.35 9.78
C PHE A 208 -0.59 12.98 10.42
N SER A 209 -1.54 12.92 11.33
CA SER A 209 -1.73 11.76 12.18
C SER A 209 -2.76 10.79 11.59
N ARG A 210 -2.90 9.64 12.23
CA ARG A 210 -3.99 8.70 11.97
C ARG A 210 -5.37 9.34 12.21
N GLU A 211 -5.49 10.26 13.17
CA GLU A 211 -6.74 10.99 13.41
C GLU A 211 -7.08 11.94 12.25
N ASP A 212 -6.06 12.54 11.61
CA ASP A 212 -6.25 13.30 10.37
C ASP A 212 -6.67 12.39 9.23
N ALA A 213 -6.01 11.22 9.08
CA ALA A 213 -6.28 10.22 8.05
C ALA A 213 -7.71 9.67 8.15
N ALA A 214 -8.14 9.27 9.36
CA ALA A 214 -9.46 8.71 9.63
C ALA A 214 -10.61 9.68 9.32
N ARG A 215 -10.32 10.99 9.30
CA ARG A 215 -11.30 12.05 8.99
C ARG A 215 -11.23 12.54 7.55
N LEU A 216 -10.49 11.87 6.67
CA LEU A 216 -10.41 12.26 5.27
C LEU A 216 -11.77 12.14 4.57
N LYS A 217 -12.03 13.04 3.63
CA LYS A 217 -13.26 13.11 2.84
C LYS A 217 -12.91 13.31 1.35
N ASN A 218 -12.51 12.24 0.70
CA ASN A 218 -12.07 12.23 -0.70
C ASN A 218 -12.77 11.16 -1.54
N TYR A 219 -14.03 10.86 -1.21
CA TYR A 219 -14.87 9.91 -1.97
C TYR A 219 -14.99 10.31 -3.46
N GLU A 220 -15.15 11.60 -3.74
CA GLU A 220 -15.30 12.12 -5.12
C GLU A 220 -13.97 12.49 -5.79
N THR A 221 -12.92 12.70 -5.01
CA THR A 221 -11.63 13.23 -5.50
C THR A 221 -10.55 12.17 -5.66
N GLY A 222 -10.95 10.89 -5.61
CA GLY A 222 -10.06 9.75 -5.84
C GLY A 222 -9.29 9.33 -4.60
N PHE A 223 -8.71 8.13 -4.68
CA PHE A 223 -8.00 7.50 -3.56
C PHE A 223 -6.52 7.37 -3.91
N PRO A 224 -5.61 8.10 -3.24
CA PRO A 224 -4.19 8.05 -3.57
C PRO A 224 -3.55 6.70 -3.24
N ILE A 225 -2.53 6.36 -4.02
CA ILE A 225 -1.53 5.35 -3.71
C ILE A 225 -0.45 6.01 -2.86
N ILE A 226 -0.24 5.52 -1.65
CA ILE A 226 0.72 6.12 -0.72
C ILE A 226 1.94 5.22 -0.57
N HIS A 227 3.11 5.81 -0.72
CA HIS A 227 4.38 5.17 -0.43
C HIS A 227 5.04 5.89 0.75
N GLY A 228 4.88 5.34 1.95
CA GLY A 228 5.49 5.85 3.16
C GLY A 228 6.91 5.33 3.32
N ALA A 229 7.91 6.04 2.78
CA ALA A 229 9.33 5.80 3.06
C ALA A 229 9.68 6.37 4.44
N ALA A 230 9.11 5.76 5.49
CA ALA A 230 9.20 6.21 6.87
C ALA A 230 9.08 5.02 7.84
N CYS A 231 9.62 5.19 9.05
CA CYS A 231 9.55 4.18 10.11
C CYS A 231 8.12 3.98 10.61
N SER A 232 7.76 2.73 10.94
CA SER A 232 6.57 2.32 11.70
C SER A 232 5.18 2.76 11.21
N THR A 233 5.06 3.50 10.11
CA THR A 233 3.76 3.95 9.56
C THR A 233 2.81 2.80 9.19
N GLY A 234 3.34 1.59 8.98
CA GLY A 234 2.59 0.37 8.76
C GLY A 234 2.73 -0.64 9.89
N SER A 235 2.94 -0.20 11.13
CA SER A 235 3.04 -1.09 12.29
C SER A 235 1.67 -1.51 12.81
N PHE A 236 1.09 -2.53 12.17
CA PHE A 236 -0.25 -3.05 12.49
C PHE A 236 -0.27 -4.01 13.69
N TRP A 237 0.85 -4.16 14.41
CA TRP A 237 0.92 -4.93 15.65
C TRP A 237 1.19 -4.05 16.86
N ILE A 238 0.19 -3.22 17.18
CA ILE A 238 0.20 -2.29 18.31
C ILE A 238 -1.04 -2.49 19.18
N GLU A 239 -0.91 -2.15 20.46
CA GLU A 239 -1.98 -2.36 21.45
C GLU A 239 -3.05 -1.24 21.39
N ASP A 240 -2.67 -0.05 20.90
CA ASP A 240 -3.49 1.16 21.01
C ASP A 240 -4.12 1.58 19.67
N GLY A 241 -4.94 0.72 19.08
CA GLY A 241 -5.75 0.99 17.89
C GLY A 241 -4.95 0.94 16.57
N ASP A 242 -5.41 1.68 15.57
CA ASP A 242 -4.86 1.60 14.21
C ASP A 242 -3.50 2.29 14.04
N CYS A 243 -2.61 1.70 13.24
CA CYS A 243 -1.47 2.44 12.72
C CYS A 243 -1.89 3.44 11.62
N LEU A 244 -0.95 4.29 11.17
CA LEU A 244 -1.25 5.29 10.15
C LEU A 244 -1.80 4.66 8.86
N ALA A 245 -1.16 3.59 8.37
CA ALA A 245 -1.59 2.90 7.15
C ALA A 245 -3.03 2.38 7.28
N GLU A 246 -3.36 1.76 8.41
CA GLU A 246 -4.72 1.26 8.67
C GLU A 246 -5.74 2.38 8.74
N ALA A 247 -5.44 3.49 9.41
CA ALA A 247 -6.35 4.63 9.45
C ALA A 247 -6.62 5.22 8.07
N PHE A 248 -5.63 5.25 7.17
CA PHE A 248 -5.84 5.61 5.76
C PHE A 248 -6.73 4.60 5.01
N MET A 249 -6.60 3.31 5.31
CA MET A 249 -7.38 2.27 4.65
C MET A 249 -8.82 2.21 5.17
N LYS A 250 -9.03 2.46 6.46
CA LYS A 250 -10.33 2.37 7.16
C LYS A 250 -11.14 3.68 7.11
N ALA A 251 -10.58 4.78 6.58
CA ALA A 251 -11.25 6.08 6.54
C ALA A 251 -12.55 6.11 5.71
N GLY A 252 -13.53 6.90 6.19
CA GLY A 252 -14.81 7.13 5.54
C GLY A 252 -15.96 6.30 6.13
N THR A 253 -16.98 6.04 5.32
CA THR A 253 -18.12 5.18 5.66
C THR A 253 -18.37 4.16 4.55
N VAL A 254 -19.20 3.15 4.79
CA VAL A 254 -19.56 2.15 3.78
C VAL A 254 -20.07 2.80 2.48
N ASP A 255 -20.93 3.82 2.61
CA ASP A 255 -21.50 4.54 1.46
C ASP A 255 -20.52 5.57 0.85
N GLN A 256 -19.64 6.14 1.66
CA GLN A 256 -18.66 7.15 1.25
C GLN A 256 -17.25 6.79 1.75
N PRO A 257 -16.61 5.74 1.21
CA PRO A 257 -15.24 5.39 1.56
C PRO A 257 -14.28 6.55 1.24
N ALA A 258 -13.24 6.71 2.05
CA ALA A 258 -12.25 7.78 1.92
C ALA A 258 -10.83 7.26 2.22
N GLY A 259 -9.84 8.15 2.25
CA GLY A 259 -8.45 7.80 2.51
C GLY A 259 -7.75 7.25 1.26
N ALA A 260 -6.95 6.19 1.42
CA ALA A 260 -6.06 5.67 0.37
C ALA A 260 -6.58 4.37 -0.27
N ILE A 261 -6.22 4.11 -1.53
CA ILE A 261 -6.46 2.82 -2.21
C ILE A 261 -5.38 1.79 -1.85
N ALA A 262 -4.19 2.27 -1.54
CA ALA A 262 -3.07 1.46 -1.10
C ALA A 262 -2.08 2.28 -0.27
N PHE A 263 -1.45 1.64 0.70
CA PHE A 263 -0.41 2.24 1.51
C PHE A 263 0.74 1.24 1.67
N LEU A 264 1.94 1.61 1.23
CA LEU A 264 3.17 0.84 1.50
C LEU A 264 3.88 1.44 2.72
N GLY A 265 3.83 0.77 3.86
CA GLY A 265 4.29 1.29 5.16
C GLY A 265 5.24 0.35 5.91
N GLY A 266 6.32 0.90 6.46
CA GLY A 266 7.28 0.14 7.26
C GLY A 266 6.70 -0.21 8.63
N ASP A 267 6.94 -1.43 9.11
CA ASP A 267 6.43 -1.89 10.42
C ASP A 267 7.31 -1.45 11.61
N THR A 268 8.63 -1.42 11.46
CA THR A 268 9.54 -0.95 12.51
C THR A 268 10.48 0.15 11.99
N SER A 269 11.66 0.30 12.61
CA SER A 269 12.73 1.13 12.09
C SER A 269 13.15 0.66 10.70
N MET A 270 13.16 1.60 9.76
CA MET A 270 13.50 1.40 8.37
C MET A 270 14.83 2.08 8.03
N ASP A 271 15.53 1.58 7.01
CA ASP A 271 16.74 2.23 6.47
C ASP A 271 16.35 3.39 5.55
N PRO A 272 16.69 4.66 5.88
CA PRO A 272 16.25 5.79 5.07
C PRO A 272 16.75 5.72 3.62
N GLY A 273 18.01 5.34 3.42
CA GLY A 273 18.60 5.23 2.09
C GLY A 273 17.96 4.13 1.24
N ALA A 274 17.64 2.98 1.85
CA ALA A 274 16.95 1.89 1.17
C ALA A 274 15.51 2.27 0.80
N CYS A 275 14.79 2.95 1.70
CA CYS A 275 13.41 3.38 1.45
C CYS A 275 13.34 4.42 0.33
N ILE A 276 14.24 5.42 0.32
CA ILE A 276 14.33 6.39 -0.77
C ILE A 276 14.74 5.70 -2.07
N ALA A 277 15.69 4.76 -2.04
CA ALA A 277 16.08 4.01 -3.23
C ALA A 277 14.90 3.22 -3.83
N ALA A 278 14.08 2.60 -2.99
CA ALA A 278 12.87 1.92 -3.44
C ALA A 278 11.84 2.90 -3.99
N GLN A 279 11.53 3.99 -3.27
CA GLN A 279 10.60 5.03 -3.72
C GLN A 279 11.00 5.60 -5.09
N LYS A 280 12.30 5.85 -5.28
CA LYS A 280 12.86 6.29 -6.55
C LYS A 280 12.56 5.26 -7.65
N ASN A 281 12.84 3.98 -7.43
CA ASN A 281 12.53 2.94 -8.42
C ASN A 281 11.02 2.83 -8.69
N VAL A 282 10.18 2.95 -7.67
CA VAL A 282 8.73 2.96 -7.79
C VAL A 282 8.28 4.09 -8.74
N PHE A 283 8.54 5.36 -8.38
CA PHE A 283 7.92 6.49 -9.10
C PHE A 283 8.74 7.07 -10.25
N MET A 284 10.03 6.76 -10.34
CA MET A 284 10.88 7.22 -11.46
C MET A 284 11.17 6.14 -12.50
N THR A 285 10.88 4.88 -12.21
CA THR A 285 11.11 3.76 -13.15
C THR A 285 9.81 3.01 -13.43
N PHE A 286 9.28 2.28 -12.45
CA PHE A 286 8.20 1.32 -12.67
C PHE A 286 6.81 1.94 -12.83
N TYR A 287 6.60 3.14 -12.29
CA TYR A 287 5.39 3.90 -12.57
C TYR A 287 5.28 4.27 -14.05
N PHE A 288 6.40 4.45 -14.77
CA PHE A 288 6.39 4.76 -16.20
C PHE A 288 6.43 3.53 -17.11
N ASP A 289 6.69 2.36 -16.55
CA ASP A 289 6.68 1.09 -17.27
C ASP A 289 5.25 0.58 -17.42
N GLU A 290 4.71 0.66 -18.64
CA GLU A 290 3.35 0.20 -18.95
C GLU A 290 3.19 -1.32 -18.80
N SER A 291 4.27 -2.10 -18.68
CA SER A 291 4.19 -3.54 -18.37
C SER A 291 3.85 -3.81 -16.91
N VAL A 292 4.05 -2.85 -16.01
CA VAL A 292 3.65 -2.94 -14.59
C VAL A 292 2.16 -2.61 -14.51
N LYS A 293 1.30 -3.58 -14.22
CA LYS A 293 -0.14 -3.42 -14.27
C LYS A 293 -0.76 -3.17 -12.90
N THR A 294 -0.27 -3.81 -11.84
CA THR A 294 -0.88 -3.69 -10.51
C THR A 294 -0.07 -2.88 -9.51
N ILE A 295 -0.73 -2.35 -8.49
CA ILE A 295 -0.10 -1.65 -7.36
C ILE A 295 0.91 -2.58 -6.67
N GLY A 296 0.57 -3.86 -6.50
CA GLY A 296 1.47 -4.87 -5.95
C GLY A 296 2.75 -5.00 -6.79
N GLU A 297 2.63 -5.11 -8.12
CA GLU A 297 3.81 -5.19 -9.00
C GLU A 297 4.67 -3.92 -8.90
N LEU A 298 4.05 -2.74 -8.84
CA LEU A 298 4.75 -1.46 -8.74
C LEU A 298 5.62 -1.39 -7.50
N PHE A 299 5.05 -1.68 -6.33
CA PHE A 299 5.79 -1.64 -5.08
C PHE A 299 6.81 -2.78 -5.00
N TYR A 300 6.44 -4.00 -5.38
CA TYR A 300 7.35 -5.14 -5.33
C TYR A 300 8.57 -4.97 -6.23
N LYS A 301 8.37 -4.56 -7.50
CA LYS A 301 9.49 -4.30 -8.42
C LYS A 301 10.39 -3.17 -7.93
N GLY A 302 9.80 -2.11 -7.37
CA GLY A 302 10.54 -1.01 -6.76
C GLY A 302 11.44 -1.46 -5.61
N THR A 303 10.89 -2.27 -4.70
CA THR A 303 11.63 -2.87 -3.57
C THR A 303 12.75 -3.78 -4.06
N LEU A 304 12.47 -4.72 -4.98
CA LEU A 304 13.49 -5.60 -5.55
C LEU A 304 14.62 -4.84 -6.24
N ALA A 305 14.30 -3.79 -6.99
CA ALA A 305 15.32 -2.98 -7.67
C ALA A 305 16.22 -2.23 -6.68
N ALA A 306 15.68 -1.76 -5.55
CA ALA A 306 16.49 -1.18 -4.49
C ALA A 306 17.41 -2.23 -3.84
N MET A 307 16.87 -3.42 -3.53
CA MET A 307 17.61 -4.51 -2.86
C MET A 307 18.87 -4.93 -3.61
N LYS A 308 18.88 -4.89 -4.95
CA LYS A 308 20.05 -5.23 -5.78
C LYS A 308 21.32 -4.43 -5.44
N ASN A 309 21.18 -3.24 -4.87
CA ASN A 309 22.29 -2.35 -4.52
C ASN A 309 22.52 -2.26 -3.00
N LEU A 310 21.85 -3.09 -2.20
CA LEU A 310 21.95 -3.10 -0.74
C LEU A 310 22.78 -4.29 -0.28
N SER A 311 23.37 -4.17 0.91
CA SER A 311 23.88 -5.36 1.61
C SER A 311 22.73 -6.30 1.95
N LYS A 312 23.02 -7.59 2.14
CA LYS A 312 22.02 -8.61 2.49
C LYS A 312 21.12 -8.19 3.66
N ASP A 313 21.72 -7.68 4.73
CA ASP A 313 21.00 -7.21 5.93
C ASP A 313 20.04 -6.03 5.64
N ARG A 314 20.49 -5.06 4.84
CA ARG A 314 19.66 -3.90 4.47
C ARG A 314 18.53 -4.29 3.52
N ALA A 315 18.79 -5.22 2.60
CA ALA A 315 17.77 -5.79 1.71
C ALA A 315 16.72 -6.58 2.50
N GLU A 316 17.16 -7.40 3.46
CA GLU A 316 16.29 -8.15 4.36
C GLU A 316 15.39 -7.24 5.18
N ARG A 317 15.97 -6.21 5.80
CA ARG A 317 15.22 -5.19 6.54
C ARG A 317 14.16 -4.52 5.66
N LEU A 318 14.51 -4.17 4.41
CA LEU A 318 13.60 -3.52 3.48
C LEU A 318 12.45 -4.44 3.06
N PHE A 319 12.74 -5.67 2.63
CA PHE A 319 11.73 -6.60 2.13
C PHE A 319 10.79 -7.09 3.23
N ARG A 320 11.33 -7.52 4.37
CA ARG A 320 10.54 -8.21 5.41
C ARG A 320 9.65 -7.27 6.22
N ARG A 321 9.98 -5.97 6.29
CA ARG A 321 9.30 -5.01 7.18
C ARG A 321 8.36 -4.05 6.44
N TRP A 322 8.29 -4.13 5.12
CA TRP A 322 7.43 -3.23 4.33
C TRP A 322 6.15 -3.93 3.90
N HIS A 323 5.04 -3.45 4.43
CA HIS A 323 3.74 -4.07 4.22
C HIS A 323 2.92 -3.23 3.24
N LEU A 324 2.27 -3.93 2.31
CA LEU A 324 1.27 -3.32 1.45
C LEU A 324 -0.10 -3.50 2.08
N PHE A 325 -0.69 -2.38 2.51
CA PHE A 325 -2.08 -2.30 2.92
C PHE A 325 -2.95 -1.95 1.71
N GLY A 326 -4.09 -2.60 1.60
CA GLY A 326 -4.94 -2.58 0.41
C GLY A 326 -4.81 -3.86 -0.41
N ASP A 327 -5.02 -3.74 -1.72
CA ASP A 327 -5.11 -4.89 -2.62
C ASP A 327 -3.98 -4.87 -3.67
N CYS A 328 -3.05 -5.83 -3.56
CA CYS A 328 -1.92 -5.97 -4.46
C CYS A 328 -2.30 -6.29 -5.92
N SER A 329 -3.51 -6.79 -6.16
CA SER A 329 -4.04 -7.04 -7.51
C SER A 329 -4.67 -5.79 -8.15
N THR A 330 -4.74 -4.68 -7.41
CA THR A 330 -5.41 -3.47 -7.90
C THR A 330 -4.70 -2.88 -9.11
N LEU A 331 -5.41 -2.63 -10.19
CA LEU A 331 -4.83 -2.09 -11.43
C LEU A 331 -4.43 -0.62 -11.25
N LEU A 332 -3.26 -0.24 -11.78
CA LEU A 332 -2.74 1.11 -11.69
C LEU A 332 -3.37 2.04 -12.72
N TRP A 333 -3.90 3.15 -12.23
CA TRP A 333 -4.32 4.26 -13.06
C TRP A 333 -3.13 5.20 -13.30
N ARG A 334 -2.81 5.49 -14.56
CA ARG A 334 -1.68 6.38 -14.95
C ARG A 334 -2.09 7.48 -15.92
N LYS A 335 -3.15 7.20 -16.65
CA LYS A 335 -3.78 8.07 -17.66
C LYS A 335 -5.26 7.94 -17.43
N ILE A 336 -6.00 9.02 -17.65
CA ILE A 336 -7.46 8.97 -17.73
C ILE A 336 -7.79 7.93 -18.81
N PRO A 337 -8.55 6.87 -18.51
CA PRO A 337 -8.97 5.93 -19.53
C PRO A 337 -9.70 6.71 -20.61
N ASN A 338 -9.27 6.58 -21.87
CA ASN A 338 -10.03 7.18 -22.98
C ASN A 338 -11.45 6.64 -22.89
N ALA A 339 -12.44 7.52 -22.70
CA ALA A 339 -13.84 7.15 -22.85
C ALA A 339 -13.95 6.45 -24.21
N GLY A 340 -14.15 5.14 -24.19
CA GLY A 340 -14.00 4.34 -25.38
C GLY A 340 -14.86 4.93 -26.47
N ARG A 341 -14.26 5.22 -27.63
CA ARG A 341 -15.00 5.08 -28.88
C ARG A 341 -15.61 3.69 -28.79
N LYS A 342 -16.93 3.62 -28.59
CA LYS A 342 -17.68 2.38 -28.79
C LYS A 342 -17.22 1.84 -30.13
N SER A 343 -16.52 0.72 -30.12
CA SER A 343 -16.20 -0.02 -31.33
C SER A 343 -17.53 -0.34 -31.97
N SER A 344 -17.84 0.36 -33.05
CA SER A 344 -18.95 0.08 -33.96
C SER A 344 -18.83 -1.32 -34.54
#